data_AF-A0A354UAE7-F1
#
_entry.id   AF-A0A354UAE7-F1
#
_cell.length_a   1.000
_cell.length_b   1.000
_cell.length_c   1.000
_cell.angle_alpha   90.00
_cell.angle_beta   90.00
_cell.angle_gamma   90.00
#
_symmetry.space_group_name_H-M   'P 1'
#
loop_
_entity.id
_entity.type
_entity.pdbx_description
1 polymer ?
#
loop_
_entity_poly.entity_id
_entity_poly.type
_entity_poly.pdbx_seq_one_letter_code
_entity_poly.pdbx_strand_id
1 'polypeptide(L)'
;MRSAKLMNGRVFAGARALYRAAGVDGKDFGKPIIAIANSFDEFLPGHVHLNKVGRLISEAIKEAGGIPREFNTMAVDDGIAMGHTGMLYSLPSRDIIADTVEYQVNAHCADALICIPNCDKIVPGMLMGAMRLNIPTIFASGGPMRAGKTPGAPHDTDLNSIFEGVAARVIDKIDDAQLEALECTACPGPGSCSGMFTANSMNCLCEALGIALPGNGTIAADDPARVELWRKAAFRIVELAKMENPPRAKDFVTAKSFQNALVLDMAMGGSSNTVLHTLAIANEAGLKVDLKELDRISRMTPNICKLAPSKGEFHIAEDCRRVGGIMAILKEIAKVPGLIDGSAPTVSGKTLAEEYSAAPDPDGTVIRPLENAYSKVGGLAILFGNLAANGCVVKAAGVDPKMLVHKGPAVIFESQEEACEGILGGKVKEGDVVVIRYEGPKGGPGMQEMLAPTSYIMGRGLGSSVALITDGRFSGATHGACIGHVSPEAAAGGLIGLVEPGDIISIDIPNRSVTLEVSDDVLAERRKTWKPREPKIKTGYLAKYASLATSADTGGVLRVGK
;
A
#
# COMPACT_ATOMS: atom_id res chain seq x y z
N MET A 1 28.17 16.75 5.42
CA MET A 1 27.42 16.01 6.46
C MET A 1 26.61 16.97 7.31
N ARG A 2 25.36 16.64 7.60
CA ARG A 2 24.42 17.36 8.49
C ARG A 2 24.84 17.24 9.95
N SER A 3 25.33 16.08 10.37
CA SER A 3 25.73 15.79 11.76
C SER A 3 26.93 16.60 12.24
N ALA A 4 27.73 17.15 11.32
CA ALA A 4 28.85 18.04 11.63
C ALA A 4 28.44 19.23 12.51
N LYS A 5 27.18 19.67 12.43
CA LYS A 5 26.61 20.69 13.32
C LYS A 5 26.69 20.29 14.79
N LEU A 6 26.38 19.04 15.11
CA LEU A 6 26.34 18.53 16.49
C LEU A 6 27.68 17.95 16.94
N MET A 7 28.51 17.51 15.99
CA MET A 7 29.75 16.79 16.29
C MET A 7 30.99 17.70 16.37
N ASN A 8 30.91 18.95 15.92
CA ASN A 8 32.05 19.88 15.89
C ASN A 8 31.87 21.09 16.82
N GLY A 9 32.98 21.72 17.18
CA GLY A 9 33.00 22.99 17.92
C GLY A 9 32.70 22.88 19.42
N ARG A 10 33.16 23.89 20.17
CA ARG A 10 33.01 23.95 21.64
C ARG A 10 31.54 24.05 22.11
N VAL A 11 30.68 24.72 21.33
CA VAL A 11 29.28 24.98 21.67
C VAL A 11 28.46 23.69 21.75
N PHE A 12 28.81 22.66 20.97
CA PHE A 12 28.09 21.37 20.96
C PHE A 12 28.74 20.29 21.84
N ALA A 13 29.56 20.68 22.83
CA ALA A 13 30.10 19.74 23.81
C ALA A 13 29.00 18.97 24.56
N GLY A 14 27.86 19.62 24.85
CA GLY A 14 26.70 18.96 25.47
C GLY A 14 26.11 17.86 24.60
N ALA A 15 25.94 18.10 23.28
CA ALA A 15 25.48 17.07 22.35
C ALA A 15 26.43 15.88 22.33
N ARG A 16 27.75 16.12 22.20
CA ARG A 16 28.75 15.05 22.25
C ARG A 16 28.73 14.28 23.58
N ALA A 17 28.52 14.94 24.71
CA ALA A 17 28.38 14.28 26.00
C ALA A 17 27.17 13.33 26.03
N LEU A 18 26.02 13.76 25.51
CA LEU A 18 24.82 12.91 25.40
C LEU A 18 25.02 11.74 24.44
N TYR A 19 25.72 11.93 23.31
CA TYR A 19 26.06 10.83 22.41
C TYR A 19 27.00 9.80 23.06
N ARG A 20 27.95 10.24 23.89
CA ARG A 20 28.77 9.32 24.71
C ARG A 20 27.92 8.54 25.70
N ALA A 21 27.00 9.21 26.38
CA ALA A 21 26.06 8.56 27.30
C ALA A 21 25.16 7.53 26.57
N ALA A 22 24.84 7.79 25.30
CA ALA A 22 24.13 6.86 24.41
C ALA A 22 25.02 5.76 23.80
N GLY A 23 26.29 5.64 24.23
CA GLY A 23 27.21 4.57 23.84
C GLY A 23 28.02 4.83 22.56
N VAL A 24 28.12 6.07 22.09
CA VAL A 24 29.01 6.42 20.96
C VAL A 24 30.42 6.72 21.48
N ASP A 25 31.40 5.98 20.95
CA ASP A 25 32.81 6.24 21.25
C ASP A 25 33.23 7.59 20.65
N GLY A 26 34.00 8.37 21.41
CA GLY A 26 34.49 9.66 20.94
C GLY A 26 35.37 9.58 19.70
N LYS A 27 36.04 8.43 19.50
CA LYS A 27 36.83 8.19 18.28
C LYS A 27 35.99 8.09 17.01
N ASP A 28 34.68 7.85 17.16
CA ASP A 28 33.74 7.73 16.05
C ASP A 28 33.16 9.08 15.65
N PHE A 29 33.34 10.14 16.44
CA PHE A 29 32.89 11.48 16.06
C PHE A 29 33.53 11.93 14.75
N GLY A 30 32.68 12.41 13.83
CA GLY A 30 33.05 12.74 12.46
C GLY A 30 32.66 11.69 11.44
N LYS A 31 32.33 10.46 11.85
CA LYS A 31 31.65 9.47 10.99
C LYS A 31 30.19 9.90 10.72
N PRO A 32 29.60 9.50 9.59
CA PRO A 32 28.21 9.83 9.30
C PRO A 32 27.26 9.15 10.30
N ILE A 33 26.27 9.91 10.78
CA ILE A 33 25.17 9.39 11.58
C ILE A 33 24.10 8.84 10.65
N ILE A 34 23.83 7.55 10.75
CA ILE A 34 22.79 6.87 9.99
C ILE A 34 21.60 6.66 10.91
N ALA A 35 20.50 7.35 10.64
CA ALA A 35 19.25 7.11 11.35
C ALA A 35 18.63 5.80 10.84
N ILE A 36 18.20 4.94 11.77
CA ILE A 36 17.48 3.71 11.46
C ILE A 36 16.04 3.92 11.92
N ALA A 37 15.13 4.14 10.97
CA ALA A 37 13.70 4.22 11.24
C ALA A 37 13.14 2.80 11.30
N ASN A 38 12.97 2.28 12.51
CA ASN A 38 12.40 0.96 12.77
C ASN A 38 10.91 1.10 13.14
N SER A 39 10.11 0.09 12.85
CA SER A 39 8.69 0.02 13.19
C SER A 39 8.34 -1.22 14.02
N PHE A 40 9.31 -1.78 14.74
CA PHE A 40 9.10 -2.87 15.69
C PHE A 40 7.92 -2.59 16.63
N ASP A 41 6.99 -3.52 16.64
CA ASP A 41 5.78 -3.52 17.47
C ASP A 41 5.36 -4.98 17.72
N GLU A 42 5.00 -5.31 18.96
CA GLU A 42 4.59 -6.67 19.36
C GLU A 42 3.12 -6.96 19.05
N PHE A 43 2.29 -5.94 18.81
CA PHE A 43 0.92 -6.14 18.31
C PHE A 43 0.92 -6.67 16.87
N LEU A 44 2.04 -6.57 16.15
CA LEU A 44 2.10 -6.79 14.70
C LEU A 44 2.98 -8.01 14.37
N PRO A 45 2.43 -9.12 13.85
CA PRO A 45 3.25 -10.23 13.35
C PRO A 45 4.20 -9.77 12.23
N GLY A 46 3.81 -8.75 11.47
CA GLY A 46 4.66 -8.15 10.45
C GLY A 46 5.89 -7.41 10.96
N HIS A 47 5.94 -7.08 12.26
CA HIS A 47 7.00 -6.24 12.83
C HIS A 47 7.68 -6.83 14.06
N VAL A 48 7.14 -7.91 14.64
CA VAL A 48 7.65 -8.52 15.88
C VAL A 48 9.12 -8.96 15.79
N HIS A 49 9.64 -9.29 14.60
CA HIS A 49 11.05 -9.67 14.41
C HIS A 49 11.99 -8.48 14.23
N LEU A 50 11.45 -7.26 14.00
CA LEU A 50 12.26 -6.11 13.62
C LEU A 50 13.14 -5.56 14.75
N ASN A 51 12.88 -5.92 16.01
CA ASN A 51 13.80 -5.62 17.10
C ASN A 51 15.19 -6.25 16.88
N LYS A 52 15.24 -7.47 16.34
CA LYS A 52 16.50 -8.16 16.00
C LYS A 52 17.11 -7.55 14.74
N VAL A 53 16.28 -7.18 13.77
CA VAL A 53 16.70 -6.57 12.50
C VAL A 53 17.40 -5.23 12.74
N GLY A 54 16.83 -4.36 13.58
CA GLY A 54 17.42 -3.06 13.91
C GLY A 54 18.80 -3.17 14.55
N ARG A 55 19.01 -4.19 15.40
CA ARG A 55 20.33 -4.52 15.97
C ARG A 55 21.31 -5.01 14.91
N LEU A 56 20.87 -5.90 14.02
CA LEU A 56 21.70 -6.43 12.93
C LEU A 56 22.17 -5.31 11.99
N ILE A 57 21.25 -4.44 11.57
CA ILE A 57 21.56 -3.27 10.74
C ILE A 57 22.48 -2.30 11.47
N SER A 58 22.28 -2.09 12.78
CA SER A 58 23.15 -1.24 13.59
C SER A 58 24.60 -1.75 13.58
N GLU A 59 24.82 -3.05 13.81
CA GLU A 59 26.19 -3.61 13.77
C GLU A 59 26.80 -3.50 12.37
N ALA A 60 26.04 -3.81 11.32
CA ALA A 60 26.51 -3.65 9.94
C ALA A 60 26.90 -2.20 9.59
N ILE A 61 26.16 -1.19 10.09
CA ILE A 61 26.51 0.22 9.92
C ILE A 61 27.81 0.57 10.65
N LYS A 62 28.04 0.06 11.86
CA LYS A 62 29.29 0.27 12.60
C LYS A 62 30.48 -0.31 11.84
N GLU A 63 30.33 -1.53 11.33
CA GLU A 63 31.34 -2.21 10.52
C GLU A 63 31.66 -1.44 9.24
N ALA A 64 30.66 -0.88 8.57
CA ALA A 64 30.83 -0.01 7.41
C ALA A 64 31.42 1.38 7.77
N GLY A 65 31.58 1.68 9.06
CA GLY A 65 32.18 2.91 9.58
C GLY A 65 31.24 4.10 9.64
N GLY A 66 29.96 3.87 9.95
CA GLY A 66 28.98 4.88 10.35
C GLY A 66 28.62 4.81 11.83
N ILE A 67 27.78 5.74 12.29
CA ILE A 67 27.20 5.75 13.65
C ILE A 67 25.70 5.43 13.52
N PRO A 68 25.25 4.21 13.81
CA PRO A 68 23.83 3.85 13.70
C PRO A 68 23.04 4.49 14.85
N ARG A 69 21.91 5.14 14.58
CA ARG A 69 20.98 5.61 15.62
C ARG A 69 19.57 5.14 15.29
N GLU A 70 19.18 4.06 15.94
CA GLU A 70 17.84 3.49 15.85
C GLU A 70 16.84 4.29 16.66
N PHE A 71 15.70 4.57 16.04
CA PHE A 71 14.50 5.06 16.70
C PHE A 71 13.30 4.29 16.14
N ASN A 72 12.23 4.22 16.94
CA ASN A 72 11.00 3.56 16.52
C ASN A 72 9.96 4.61 16.10
N THR A 73 9.20 4.27 15.06
CA THR A 73 7.91 4.87 14.75
C THR A 73 6.80 3.90 15.16
N MET A 74 5.56 4.41 15.28
CA MET A 74 4.39 3.57 15.50
C MET A 74 4.08 2.67 14.29
N ALA A 75 3.33 1.60 14.53
CA ALA A 75 2.74 0.77 13.48
C ALA A 75 1.31 0.39 13.87
N VAL A 76 0.44 0.17 12.87
CA VAL A 76 -0.92 -0.37 13.04
C VAL A 76 -1.00 -1.65 12.23
N ASP A 77 -1.56 -2.71 12.82
CA ASP A 77 -1.90 -3.91 12.08
C ASP A 77 -3.26 -3.75 11.43
N ASP A 78 -3.30 -3.67 10.10
CA ASP A 78 -4.57 -3.61 9.40
C ASP A 78 -5.38 -4.90 9.58
N GLY A 79 -4.73 -6.07 9.60
CA GLY A 79 -5.41 -7.36 9.75
C GLY A 79 -6.13 -7.49 11.09
N ILE A 80 -5.49 -7.08 12.19
CA ILE A 80 -6.12 -7.07 13.53
C ILE A 80 -7.14 -5.92 13.64
N ALA A 81 -6.88 -4.77 13.01
CA ALA A 81 -7.78 -3.63 13.09
C ALA A 81 -9.09 -3.81 12.30
N MET A 82 -9.15 -4.77 11.38
CA MET A 82 -10.30 -5.05 10.53
C MET A 82 -11.55 -5.45 11.35
N GLY A 83 -12.71 -5.00 10.89
CA GLY A 83 -14.00 -5.39 11.47
C GLY A 83 -14.41 -4.66 12.75
N HIS A 84 -13.62 -3.66 13.19
CA HIS A 84 -13.97 -2.83 14.34
C HIS A 84 -13.40 -1.40 14.22
N THR A 85 -13.76 -0.52 15.17
CA THR A 85 -13.40 0.92 15.17
C THR A 85 -11.91 1.24 15.06
N GLY A 86 -11.02 0.29 15.38
CA GLY A 86 -9.57 0.43 15.17
C GLY A 86 -9.17 0.72 13.72
N MET A 87 -9.92 0.25 12.71
CA MET A 87 -9.60 0.49 11.30
C MET A 87 -9.63 1.98 10.92
N LEU A 88 -10.39 2.80 11.65
CA LEU A 88 -10.40 4.26 11.46
C LEU A 88 -9.01 4.89 11.70
N TYR A 89 -8.13 4.21 12.44
CA TYR A 89 -6.77 4.66 12.76
C TYR A 89 -5.69 4.15 11.81
N SER A 90 -6.02 3.23 10.88
CA SER A 90 -5.05 2.65 9.93
C SER A 90 -4.46 3.71 9.00
N LEU A 91 -5.23 4.27 8.05
CA LEU A 91 -4.67 5.23 7.09
C LEU A 91 -4.08 6.48 7.77
N PRO A 92 -4.72 7.08 8.80
CA PRO A 92 -4.14 8.24 9.49
C PRO A 92 -2.76 7.96 10.13
N SER A 93 -2.43 6.70 10.44
CA SER A 93 -1.10 6.32 10.93
C SER A 93 0.00 6.60 9.91
N ARG A 94 -0.28 6.54 8.60
CA ARG A 94 0.66 6.85 7.52
C ARG A 94 1.28 8.24 7.72
N ASP A 95 0.43 9.22 8.02
CA ASP A 95 0.85 10.61 8.20
C ASP A 95 1.61 10.81 9.52
N ILE A 96 1.22 10.11 10.60
CA ILE A 96 1.99 10.11 11.88
C ILE A 96 3.39 9.53 11.66
N ILE A 97 3.50 8.45 10.89
CA ILE A 97 4.78 7.81 10.58
C ILE A 97 5.67 8.76 9.76
N ALA A 98 5.10 9.41 8.74
CA ALA A 98 5.81 10.40 7.95
C ALA A 98 6.35 11.54 8.83
N ASP A 99 5.50 12.10 9.70
CA ASP A 99 5.86 13.17 10.64
C ASP A 99 6.93 12.69 11.63
N THR A 100 6.81 11.47 12.17
CA THR A 100 7.77 10.90 13.13
C THR A 100 9.15 10.75 12.52
N VAL A 101 9.23 10.19 11.31
CA VAL A 101 10.51 10.02 10.58
C VAL A 101 11.13 11.38 10.27
N GLU A 102 10.35 12.32 9.75
CA GLU A 102 10.81 13.68 9.44
C GLU A 102 11.36 14.37 10.70
N TYR A 103 10.59 14.37 11.78
CA TYR A 103 10.91 15.12 12.99
C TYR A 103 12.16 14.56 13.69
N GLN A 104 12.24 13.24 13.85
CA GLN A 104 13.39 12.58 14.48
C GLN A 104 14.69 12.86 13.73
N VAL A 105 14.68 12.68 12.41
CA VAL A 105 15.87 12.85 11.57
C VAL A 105 16.32 14.32 11.52
N ASN A 106 15.38 15.27 11.42
CA ASN A 106 15.72 16.69 11.42
C ASN A 106 16.26 17.16 12.77
N ALA A 107 15.61 16.80 13.88
CA ALA A 107 16.03 17.21 15.22
C ALA A 107 17.43 16.71 15.57
N HIS A 108 17.79 15.50 15.11
CA HIS A 108 19.07 14.86 15.41
C HIS A 108 20.12 15.05 14.31
N CYS A 109 19.81 15.85 13.28
CA CYS A 109 20.71 16.17 12.17
C CYS A 109 21.38 14.94 11.53
N ALA A 110 20.67 13.81 11.41
CA ALA A 110 21.25 12.60 10.84
C ALA A 110 21.59 12.79 9.34
N ASP A 111 22.67 12.15 8.89
CA ASP A 111 23.25 12.34 7.56
C ASP A 111 22.53 11.53 6.49
N ALA A 112 22.07 10.35 6.86
CA ALA A 112 21.37 9.43 5.98
C ALA A 112 20.34 8.60 6.77
N LEU A 113 19.45 7.95 6.04
CA LEU A 113 18.30 7.21 6.58
C LEU A 113 18.26 5.78 6.02
N ILE A 114 18.10 4.80 6.88
CA ILE A 114 17.64 3.47 6.50
C ILE A 114 16.26 3.22 7.11
N CYS A 115 15.29 2.90 6.26
CA CYS A 115 13.92 2.61 6.65
C CYS A 115 13.72 1.10 6.71
N ILE A 116 13.21 0.60 7.83
CA ILE A 116 12.81 -0.80 8.03
C ILE A 116 11.28 -0.86 8.15
N PRO A 117 10.53 -0.72 7.03
CA PRO A 117 9.08 -0.89 7.07
C PRO A 117 8.70 -2.36 6.91
N ASN A 118 7.43 -2.68 7.09
CA ASN A 118 6.90 -3.94 6.57
C ASN A 118 5.40 -3.87 6.23
N CYS A 119 4.56 -3.63 7.24
CA CYS A 119 3.10 -3.60 7.09
C CYS A 119 2.59 -2.35 6.31
N ASP A 120 1.31 -2.41 5.94
CA ASP A 120 0.62 -1.59 4.96
C ASP A 120 0.97 -0.10 4.94
N LYS A 121 0.60 0.63 5.99
CA LYS A 121 0.68 2.11 6.02
C LYS A 121 2.07 2.61 6.41
N ILE A 122 2.94 1.72 6.85
CA ILE A 122 4.31 2.02 7.29
C ILE A 122 5.21 2.32 6.09
N VAL A 123 5.17 1.48 5.05
CA VAL A 123 5.98 1.68 3.83
C VAL A 123 5.73 3.06 3.21
N PRO A 124 4.48 3.47 2.88
CA PRO A 124 4.22 4.79 2.34
C PRO A 124 4.49 5.93 3.33
N GLY A 125 4.22 5.75 4.64
CA GLY A 125 4.54 6.75 5.65
C GLY A 125 6.03 7.07 5.72
N MET A 126 6.88 6.03 5.73
CA MET A 126 8.33 6.20 5.69
C MET A 126 8.81 6.80 4.35
N LEU A 127 8.18 6.43 3.22
CA LEU A 127 8.50 7.04 1.91
C LEU A 127 8.17 8.53 1.88
N MET A 128 7.00 8.92 2.40
CA MET A 128 6.61 10.32 2.53
C MET A 128 7.61 11.11 3.40
N GLY A 129 7.96 10.58 4.57
CA GLY A 129 8.98 11.19 5.44
C GLY A 129 10.35 11.32 4.74
N ALA A 130 10.78 10.28 4.01
CA ALA A 130 12.01 10.32 3.22
C ALA A 130 11.98 11.39 2.11
N MET A 131 10.84 11.57 1.44
CA MET A 131 10.67 12.62 0.42
C MET A 131 10.75 14.02 1.04
N ARG A 132 10.14 14.24 2.21
CA ARG A 132 10.22 15.53 2.93
C ARG A 132 11.64 15.85 3.36
N LEU A 133 12.36 14.85 3.90
CA LEU A 133 13.74 15.00 4.36
C LEU A 133 14.73 15.23 3.22
N ASN A 134 14.53 14.52 2.11
CA ASN A 134 15.39 14.50 0.93
C ASN A 134 16.90 14.40 1.26
N ILE A 135 17.27 13.34 1.98
CA ILE A 135 18.66 12.95 2.27
C ILE A 135 18.96 11.57 1.68
N PRO A 136 20.21 11.10 1.64
CA PRO A 136 20.52 9.73 1.25
C PRO A 136 19.66 8.75 2.05
N THR A 137 18.88 7.93 1.35
CA THR A 137 17.89 7.04 1.95
C THR A 137 17.90 5.70 1.25
N ILE A 138 17.78 4.62 2.01
CA ILE A 138 17.56 3.26 1.49
C ILE A 138 16.44 2.56 2.25
N PHE A 139 15.63 1.78 1.53
CA PHE A 139 14.60 0.92 2.11
C PHE A 139 15.10 -0.52 2.21
N ALA A 140 14.92 -1.11 3.40
CA ALA A 140 15.31 -2.46 3.72
C ALA A 140 14.20 -3.13 4.54
N SER A 141 13.16 -3.60 3.85
CA SER A 141 11.93 -4.10 4.48
C SER A 141 12.15 -5.33 5.36
N GLY A 142 11.20 -5.55 6.28
CA GLY A 142 11.13 -6.75 7.13
C GLY A 142 10.90 -8.06 6.36
N GLY A 143 10.28 -7.98 5.19
CA GLY A 143 9.96 -9.10 4.31
C GLY A 143 8.54 -9.67 4.53
N PRO A 144 7.92 -10.25 3.49
CA PRO A 144 6.68 -11.00 3.61
C PRO A 144 6.83 -12.24 4.48
N MET A 145 5.76 -12.60 5.19
CA MET A 145 5.63 -13.92 5.81
C MET A 145 5.45 -14.99 4.72
N ARG A 146 5.75 -16.24 5.08
CA ARG A 146 5.46 -17.39 4.23
C ARG A 146 3.95 -17.60 4.09
N ALA A 147 3.51 -18.12 2.95
CA ALA A 147 2.14 -18.59 2.80
C ALA A 147 1.86 -19.76 3.75
N GLY A 148 0.66 -19.79 4.32
CA GLY A 148 0.20 -20.83 5.23
C GLY A 148 -0.17 -22.11 4.53
N LYS A 149 -0.17 -23.24 5.25
CA LYS A 149 -0.49 -24.55 4.70
C LYS A 149 -1.58 -25.21 5.53
N THR A 150 -2.83 -24.95 5.18
CA THR A 150 -3.98 -25.53 5.88
C THR A 150 -4.32 -26.93 5.33
N PRO A 151 -4.44 -27.95 6.18
CA PRO A 151 -4.86 -29.28 5.75
C PRO A 151 -6.21 -29.25 5.01
N GLY A 152 -6.26 -29.89 3.84
CA GLY A 152 -7.48 -29.96 3.02
C GLY A 152 -7.79 -28.72 2.19
N ALA A 153 -7.01 -27.63 2.32
CA ALA A 153 -7.11 -26.50 1.40
C ALA A 153 -6.58 -26.88 0.00
N PRO A 154 -7.16 -26.35 -1.09
CA PRO A 154 -6.77 -26.70 -2.45
C PRO A 154 -5.42 -26.10 -2.89
N HIS A 155 -4.96 -25.06 -2.19
CA HIS A 155 -3.68 -24.38 -2.41
C HIS A 155 -3.19 -23.77 -1.09
N ASP A 156 -2.00 -23.19 -1.10
CA ASP A 156 -1.47 -22.44 0.04
C ASP A 156 -2.44 -21.32 0.43
N THR A 157 -2.48 -21.03 1.72
CA THR A 157 -3.48 -20.17 2.38
C THR A 157 -2.85 -18.89 2.92
N ASP A 158 -3.68 -17.89 3.17
CA ASP A 158 -3.25 -16.62 3.72
C ASP A 158 -4.36 -15.98 4.57
N LEU A 159 -4.13 -14.76 5.03
CA LEU A 159 -5.09 -14.01 5.84
C LEU A 159 -6.48 -13.90 5.17
N ASN A 160 -6.54 -13.75 3.83
CA ASN A 160 -7.83 -13.69 3.12
C ASN A 160 -8.56 -15.04 3.20
N SER A 161 -7.84 -16.16 3.17
CA SER A 161 -8.43 -17.49 3.33
C SER A 161 -9.20 -17.63 4.66
N ILE A 162 -8.72 -17.00 5.74
CA ILE A 162 -9.40 -17.01 7.04
C ILE A 162 -10.73 -16.24 6.94
N PHE A 163 -10.73 -15.04 6.36
CA PHE A 163 -11.94 -14.22 6.22
C PHE A 163 -13.00 -14.87 5.32
N GLU A 164 -12.59 -15.50 4.22
CA GLU A 164 -13.48 -16.33 3.40
C GLU A 164 -14.00 -17.55 4.16
N GLY A 165 -13.15 -18.17 4.99
CA GLY A 165 -13.52 -19.26 5.90
C GLY A 165 -14.62 -18.84 6.89
N VAL A 166 -14.53 -17.66 7.51
CA VAL A 166 -15.58 -17.11 8.38
C VAL A 166 -16.91 -16.99 7.63
N ALA A 167 -16.88 -16.44 6.41
CA ALA A 167 -18.10 -16.28 5.61
C ALA A 167 -18.69 -17.65 5.19
N ALA A 168 -17.83 -18.62 4.86
CA ALA A 168 -18.24 -19.99 4.55
C ALA A 168 -18.84 -20.70 5.77
N ARG A 169 -18.30 -20.45 6.96
CA ARG A 169 -18.80 -21.01 8.22
C ARG A 169 -20.20 -20.49 8.58
N VAL A 170 -20.45 -19.19 8.36
CA VAL A 170 -21.77 -18.55 8.62
C VAL A 170 -22.90 -19.17 7.79
N ILE A 171 -22.58 -19.75 6.64
CA ILE A 171 -23.54 -20.46 5.77
C ILE A 171 -23.36 -21.98 5.78
N ASP A 172 -22.72 -22.52 6.83
CA ASP A 172 -22.51 -23.95 7.09
C ASP A 172 -21.81 -24.73 5.95
N LYS A 173 -20.95 -24.07 5.15
CA LYS A 173 -20.11 -24.73 4.12
C LYS A 173 -18.85 -25.39 4.69
N ILE A 174 -18.34 -24.87 5.80
CA ILE A 174 -17.26 -25.46 6.59
C ILE A 174 -17.71 -25.56 8.05
N ASP A 175 -17.11 -26.45 8.83
CA ASP A 175 -17.34 -26.55 10.28
C ASP A 175 -16.33 -25.71 11.11
N ASP A 176 -16.53 -25.68 12.43
CA ASP A 176 -15.68 -24.92 13.35
C ASP A 176 -14.24 -25.47 13.41
N ALA A 177 -14.04 -26.78 13.21
CA ALA A 177 -12.71 -27.39 13.23
C ALA A 177 -11.91 -27.02 11.96
N GLN A 178 -12.58 -26.93 10.81
CA GLN A 178 -11.99 -26.44 9.57
C GLN A 178 -11.63 -24.95 9.66
N LEU A 179 -12.48 -24.14 10.31
CA LEU A 179 -12.17 -22.73 10.55
C LEU A 179 -10.98 -22.56 11.52
N GLU A 180 -10.95 -23.33 12.61
CA GLU A 180 -9.81 -23.35 13.55
C GLU A 180 -8.51 -23.80 12.87
N ALA A 181 -8.60 -24.77 11.93
CA ALA A 181 -7.44 -25.18 11.14
C ALA A 181 -6.89 -24.03 10.28
N LEU A 182 -7.76 -23.22 9.66
CA LEU A 182 -7.35 -22.01 8.93
C LEU A 182 -6.68 -21.01 9.88
N GLU A 183 -7.33 -20.69 11.00
CA GLU A 183 -6.80 -19.78 12.03
C GLU A 183 -5.39 -20.18 12.48
N CYS A 184 -5.18 -21.47 12.75
CA CYS A 184 -3.90 -21.98 13.24
C CYS A 184 -2.78 -22.04 12.20
N THR A 185 -3.08 -22.00 10.89
CA THR A 185 -2.09 -22.37 9.85
C THR A 185 -1.91 -21.35 8.72
N ALA A 186 -2.85 -20.43 8.50
CA ALA A 186 -2.81 -19.49 7.38
C ALA A 186 -1.76 -18.36 7.54
N CYS A 187 -1.37 -18.03 8.77
CA CYS A 187 -0.34 -17.03 9.08
C CYS A 187 0.79 -17.65 9.93
N PRO A 188 1.73 -18.39 9.31
CA PRO A 188 2.63 -19.30 10.01
C PRO A 188 3.80 -18.64 10.76
N GLY A 189 4.04 -17.34 10.58
CA GLY A 189 5.21 -16.70 11.15
C GLY A 189 5.29 -15.19 10.91
N PRO A 190 6.42 -14.56 11.27
CA PRO A 190 6.59 -13.12 11.14
C PRO A 190 6.69 -12.67 9.68
N GLY A 191 6.32 -11.42 9.43
CA GLY A 191 6.40 -10.77 8.12
C GLY A 191 5.09 -10.11 7.67
N SER A 192 5.12 -9.27 6.64
CA SER A 192 3.88 -8.72 6.05
C SER A 192 3.04 -9.85 5.46
N CYS A 193 1.75 -9.64 5.20
CA CYS A 193 0.88 -10.65 4.58
C CYS A 193 1.54 -11.33 3.36
N SER A 194 1.30 -12.61 3.11
CA SER A 194 2.00 -13.39 2.06
C SER A 194 1.56 -13.07 0.61
N GLY A 195 0.35 -12.53 0.42
CA GLY A 195 -0.20 -12.14 -0.88
C GLY A 195 0.23 -10.74 -1.36
N MET A 196 -0.17 -10.37 -2.58
CA MET A 196 0.00 -9.04 -3.17
C MET A 196 -1.04 -8.03 -2.62
N PHE A 197 -1.01 -7.83 -1.31
CA PHE A 197 -1.71 -6.76 -0.60
C PHE A 197 -0.88 -5.46 -0.61
N THR A 198 -1.31 -4.43 0.12
CA THR A 198 -0.67 -3.11 0.06
C THR A 198 0.77 -3.13 0.56
N ALA A 199 1.05 -3.80 1.68
CA ALA A 199 2.40 -3.96 2.21
C ALA A 199 3.40 -4.47 1.15
N ASN A 200 3.09 -5.60 0.52
CA ASN A 200 3.98 -6.17 -0.50
C ASN A 200 3.98 -5.35 -1.77
N SER A 201 2.83 -4.82 -2.21
CA SER A 201 2.78 -3.93 -3.37
C SER A 201 3.74 -2.76 -3.19
N MET A 202 3.64 -2.02 -2.08
CA MET A 202 4.49 -0.87 -1.80
C MET A 202 5.97 -1.23 -1.63
N ASN A 203 6.29 -2.38 -1.01
CA ASN A 203 7.69 -2.84 -0.91
C ASN A 203 8.28 -3.22 -2.28
N CYS A 204 7.49 -3.80 -3.17
CA CYS A 204 7.87 -4.09 -4.55
C CYS A 204 8.06 -2.79 -5.35
N LEU A 205 7.19 -1.78 -5.15
CA LEU A 205 7.34 -0.48 -5.78
C LEU A 205 8.64 0.23 -5.36
N CYS A 206 9.13 0.02 -4.14
CA CYS A 206 10.43 0.57 -3.71
C CYS A 206 11.60 0.08 -4.58
N GLU A 207 11.52 -1.15 -5.13
CA GLU A 207 12.53 -1.68 -6.06
C GLU A 207 12.48 -0.93 -7.40
N ALA A 208 11.28 -0.73 -7.97
CA ALA A 208 11.10 0.00 -9.24
C ALA A 208 11.39 1.51 -9.13
N LEU A 209 11.12 2.11 -7.96
CA LEU A 209 11.54 3.47 -7.63
C LEU A 209 13.07 3.60 -7.55
N GLY A 210 13.79 2.49 -7.43
CA GLY A 210 15.23 2.47 -7.27
C GLY A 210 15.70 2.88 -5.86
N ILE A 211 14.81 2.90 -4.86
CA ILE A 211 15.16 3.28 -3.47
C ILE A 211 15.36 2.07 -2.54
N ALA A 212 15.13 0.85 -3.05
CA ALA A 212 15.44 -0.41 -2.38
C ALA A 212 16.29 -1.30 -3.29
N LEU A 213 17.05 -2.22 -2.68
CA LEU A 213 17.80 -3.23 -3.43
C LEU A 213 16.85 -4.33 -3.96
N PRO A 214 17.19 -4.99 -5.08
CA PRO A 214 16.40 -6.10 -5.61
C PRO A 214 16.14 -7.20 -4.57
N GLY A 215 14.91 -7.68 -4.51
CA GLY A 215 14.46 -8.67 -3.52
C GLY A 215 13.82 -8.06 -2.26
N ASN A 216 13.81 -6.74 -2.11
CA ASN A 216 13.18 -6.03 -0.99
C ASN A 216 11.71 -6.44 -0.78
N GLY A 217 10.90 -6.51 -1.83
CA GLY A 217 9.49 -6.90 -1.73
C GLY A 217 9.23 -8.40 -1.69
N THR A 218 10.22 -9.23 -2.04
CA THR A 218 9.96 -10.65 -2.40
C THR A 218 10.68 -11.69 -1.55
N ILE A 219 11.80 -11.38 -0.88
CA ILE A 219 12.49 -12.35 -0.02
C ILE A 219 11.71 -12.53 1.30
N ALA A 220 11.38 -13.74 1.73
CA ALA A 220 10.62 -13.92 2.98
C ALA A 220 11.36 -13.36 4.22
N ALA A 221 10.60 -13.01 5.25
CA ALA A 221 11.12 -12.47 6.51
C ALA A 221 12.07 -13.43 7.25
N ASP A 222 11.85 -14.74 7.10
CA ASP A 222 12.60 -15.81 7.73
C ASP A 222 13.77 -16.34 6.87
N ASP A 223 13.91 -15.86 5.64
CA ASP A 223 14.88 -16.37 4.68
C ASP A 223 16.30 -15.86 5.02
N PRO A 224 17.34 -16.72 5.06
CA PRO A 224 18.72 -16.26 5.26
C PRO A 224 19.17 -15.18 4.26
N ALA A 225 18.64 -15.18 3.03
CA ALA A 225 18.93 -14.14 2.04
C ALA A 225 18.44 -12.75 2.47
N ARG A 226 17.44 -12.66 3.37
CA ARG A 226 16.93 -11.40 3.92
C ARG A 226 17.94 -10.75 4.85
N VAL A 227 18.67 -11.54 5.63
CA VAL A 227 19.78 -11.06 6.47
C VAL A 227 20.88 -10.43 5.63
N GLU A 228 21.23 -11.07 4.51
CA GLU A 228 22.22 -10.54 3.58
C GLU A 228 21.74 -9.24 2.91
N LEU A 229 20.44 -9.14 2.57
CA LEU A 229 19.86 -7.91 2.05
C LEU A 229 19.97 -6.75 3.04
N TRP A 230 19.64 -6.97 4.32
CA TRP A 230 19.76 -5.95 5.37
C TRP A 230 21.20 -5.48 5.55
N ARG A 231 22.16 -6.42 5.55
CA ARG A 231 23.58 -6.10 5.65
C ARG A 231 24.07 -5.31 4.44
N LYS A 232 23.71 -5.70 3.22
CA LYS A 232 24.03 -4.95 1.99
C LYS A 232 23.46 -3.54 2.03
N ALA A 233 22.20 -3.37 2.46
CA ALA A 233 21.58 -2.06 2.56
C ALA A 233 22.29 -1.17 3.59
N ALA A 234 22.67 -1.73 4.75
CA ALA A 234 23.41 -1.05 5.80
C ALA A 234 24.80 -0.57 5.35
N PHE A 235 25.55 -1.40 4.62
CA PHE A 235 26.82 -0.98 4.03
C PHE A 235 26.61 0.10 2.98
N ARG A 236 25.62 -0.11 2.10
CA ARG A 236 25.35 0.80 1.00
C ARG A 236 24.96 2.19 1.47
N ILE A 237 24.12 2.32 2.50
CA ILE A 237 23.73 3.64 3.00
C ILE A 237 24.90 4.41 3.63
N VAL A 238 25.85 3.71 4.24
CA VAL A 238 27.08 4.33 4.77
C VAL A 238 28.00 4.78 3.63
N GLU A 239 28.14 3.99 2.57
CA GLU A 239 28.87 4.39 1.37
C GLU A 239 28.27 5.67 0.77
N LEU A 240 26.95 5.69 0.57
CA LEU A 240 26.24 6.87 0.09
C LEU A 240 26.50 8.07 1.01
N ALA A 241 26.37 7.90 2.33
CA ALA A 241 26.57 8.99 3.30
C ALA A 241 28.00 9.58 3.32
N LYS A 242 28.99 8.81 2.87
CA LYS A 242 30.41 9.23 2.80
C LYS A 242 30.79 9.92 1.49
N MET A 243 29.94 9.88 0.47
CA MET A 243 30.21 10.58 -0.79
C MET A 243 30.25 12.09 -0.57
N GLU A 244 31.07 12.78 -1.36
CA GLU A 244 31.13 14.25 -1.34
C GLU A 244 29.78 14.88 -1.73
N ASN A 245 29.16 14.33 -2.77
CA ASN A 245 27.83 14.72 -3.28
C ASN A 245 26.91 13.50 -3.29
N PRO A 246 26.32 13.12 -2.14
CA PRO A 246 25.58 11.89 -2.03
C PRO A 246 24.20 12.03 -2.69
N PRO A 247 23.75 11.05 -3.50
CA PRO A 247 22.40 11.06 -4.04
C PRO A 247 21.40 10.95 -2.89
N ARG A 248 20.31 11.70 -3.01
CA ARG A 248 19.24 11.83 -2.03
C ARG A 248 18.02 11.05 -2.48
N ALA A 249 17.04 10.91 -1.59
CA ALA A 249 15.82 10.18 -1.88
C ALA A 249 15.12 10.62 -3.18
N LYS A 250 15.06 11.94 -3.46
CA LYS A 250 14.45 12.48 -4.70
C LYS A 250 15.31 12.32 -5.96
N ASP A 251 16.60 12.01 -5.82
CA ASP A 251 17.47 11.70 -6.96
C ASP A 251 17.19 10.28 -7.50
N PHE A 252 16.62 9.40 -6.66
CA PHE A 252 16.08 8.11 -7.06
C PHE A 252 14.61 8.22 -7.46
N VAL A 253 13.77 8.86 -6.64
CA VAL A 253 12.32 9.05 -6.88
C VAL A 253 12.07 10.23 -7.81
N THR A 254 12.32 10.01 -9.10
CA THR A 254 12.15 10.97 -10.19
C THR A 254 10.87 10.66 -10.97
N ALA A 255 10.45 11.54 -11.89
CA ALA A 255 9.31 11.25 -12.77
C ALA A 255 9.47 9.91 -13.53
N LYS A 256 10.71 9.56 -13.92
CA LYS A 256 11.03 8.32 -14.64
C LYS A 256 10.81 7.08 -13.78
N SER A 257 11.44 7.02 -12.61
CA SER A 257 11.32 5.87 -11.70
C SER A 257 9.92 5.77 -11.11
N PHE A 258 9.24 6.90 -10.93
CA PHE A 258 7.85 6.94 -10.50
C PHE A 258 6.91 6.32 -11.56
N GLN A 259 7.10 6.65 -12.84
CA GLN A 259 6.40 5.98 -13.93
C GLN A 259 6.70 4.47 -13.92
N ASN A 260 7.97 4.06 -13.77
CA ASN A 260 8.35 2.65 -13.71
C ASN A 260 7.63 1.90 -12.58
N ALA A 261 7.50 2.54 -11.40
CA ALA A 261 6.76 1.97 -10.29
C ALA A 261 5.26 1.83 -10.58
N LEU A 262 4.62 2.85 -11.18
CA LEU A 262 3.22 2.75 -11.59
C LEU A 262 3.00 1.65 -12.63
N VAL A 263 3.92 1.52 -13.60
CA VAL A 263 3.89 0.43 -14.60
C VAL A 263 4.02 -0.93 -13.93
N LEU A 264 4.96 -1.11 -13.00
CA LEU A 264 5.09 -2.35 -12.24
C LEU A 264 3.78 -2.71 -11.52
N ASP A 265 3.17 -1.71 -10.88
CA ASP A 265 1.92 -1.90 -10.14
C ASP A 265 0.78 -2.43 -11.02
N MET A 266 0.65 -1.85 -12.21
CA MET A 266 -0.31 -2.31 -13.23
C MET A 266 0.02 -3.71 -13.75
N ALA A 267 1.31 -3.99 -13.96
CA ALA A 267 1.77 -5.27 -14.50
C ALA A 267 1.53 -6.45 -13.55
N MET A 268 1.63 -6.22 -12.24
CA MET A 268 1.38 -7.23 -11.20
C MET A 268 -0.05 -7.21 -10.64
N GLY A 269 -0.85 -6.20 -11.00
CA GLY A 269 -2.18 -5.99 -10.41
C GLY A 269 -2.10 -5.83 -8.90
N GLY A 270 -1.32 -4.85 -8.44
CA GLY A 270 -1.14 -4.55 -7.02
C GLY A 270 -2.44 -4.14 -6.31
N SER A 271 -2.32 -3.79 -5.04
CA SER A 271 -3.45 -3.30 -4.24
C SER A 271 -3.99 -1.97 -4.79
N SER A 272 -5.30 -1.75 -4.81
CA SER A 272 -5.88 -0.43 -5.16
C SER A 272 -5.39 0.72 -4.24
N ASN A 273 -4.96 0.43 -3.01
CA ASN A 273 -4.39 1.42 -2.09
C ASN A 273 -3.09 2.05 -2.60
N THR A 274 -2.36 1.38 -3.50
CA THR A 274 -1.14 1.95 -4.10
C THR A 274 -1.45 3.24 -4.85
N VAL A 275 -2.63 3.39 -5.45
CA VAL A 275 -3.07 4.64 -6.09
C VAL A 275 -3.06 5.78 -5.08
N LEU A 276 -3.68 5.58 -3.91
CA LEU A 276 -3.71 6.59 -2.85
C LEU A 276 -2.29 6.91 -2.35
N HIS A 277 -1.49 5.87 -2.11
CA HIS A 277 -0.16 6.02 -1.53
C HIS A 277 0.85 6.64 -2.49
N THR A 278 0.85 6.24 -3.76
CA THR A 278 1.70 6.82 -4.79
C THR A 278 1.35 8.28 -5.00
N LEU A 279 0.07 8.65 -5.09
CA LEU A 279 -0.32 10.07 -5.14
C LEU A 279 0.19 10.87 -3.93
N ALA A 280 0.12 10.31 -2.72
CA ALA A 280 0.66 10.95 -1.53
C ALA A 280 2.19 11.14 -1.62
N ILE A 281 2.92 10.11 -2.04
CA ILE A 281 4.38 10.17 -2.23
C ILE A 281 4.74 11.18 -3.34
N ALA A 282 3.97 11.24 -4.42
CA ALA A 282 4.16 12.20 -5.51
C ALA A 282 4.03 13.65 -5.01
N ASN A 283 3.04 13.94 -4.14
CA ASN A 283 2.89 15.25 -3.51
C ASN A 283 4.14 15.63 -2.72
N GLU A 284 4.65 14.74 -1.86
CA GLU A 284 5.85 15.01 -1.04
C GLU A 284 7.14 15.09 -1.87
N ALA A 285 7.21 14.31 -2.96
CA ALA A 285 8.30 14.37 -3.93
C ALA A 285 8.28 15.67 -4.75
N GLY A 286 7.11 16.31 -4.89
CA GLY A 286 6.91 17.47 -5.79
C GLY A 286 6.65 17.07 -7.24
N LEU A 287 6.20 15.82 -7.46
CA LEU A 287 5.85 15.27 -8.78
C LEU A 287 4.38 15.57 -9.09
N LYS A 288 4.10 15.94 -10.34
CA LYS A 288 2.74 16.18 -10.83
C LYS A 288 2.19 14.87 -11.39
N VAL A 289 1.45 14.14 -10.56
CA VAL A 289 0.79 12.90 -10.93
C VAL A 289 -0.68 13.03 -10.56
N ASP A 290 -1.57 12.66 -11.48
CA ASP A 290 -3.01 12.64 -11.27
C ASP A 290 -3.62 11.31 -11.74
N LEU A 291 -4.91 11.12 -11.44
CA LEU A 291 -5.63 9.89 -11.78
C LEU A 291 -5.75 9.65 -13.29
N LYS A 292 -5.68 10.69 -14.13
CA LYS A 292 -5.75 10.53 -15.60
C LYS A 292 -4.46 9.92 -16.13
N GLU A 293 -3.32 10.35 -15.60
CA GLU A 293 -2.02 9.76 -15.94
C GLU A 293 -1.95 8.28 -15.49
N LEU A 294 -2.49 7.96 -14.32
CA LEU A 294 -2.60 6.57 -13.86
C LEU A 294 -3.48 5.73 -14.78
N ASP A 295 -4.61 6.25 -15.27
CA ASP A 295 -5.44 5.54 -16.26
C ASP A 295 -4.69 5.32 -17.58
N ARG A 296 -3.96 6.33 -18.06
CA ARG A 296 -3.15 6.22 -19.28
C ARG A 296 -2.12 5.09 -19.15
N ILE A 297 -1.40 5.04 -18.03
CA ILE A 297 -0.42 3.98 -17.74
C ILE A 297 -1.13 2.62 -17.63
N SER A 298 -2.26 2.54 -16.93
CA SER A 298 -3.09 1.33 -16.85
C SER A 298 -3.45 0.80 -18.24
N ARG A 299 -3.97 1.63 -19.14
CA ARG A 299 -4.37 1.20 -20.50
C ARG A 299 -3.22 0.68 -21.35
N MET A 300 -2.00 1.12 -21.08
CA MET A 300 -0.81 0.76 -21.87
C MET A 300 -0.03 -0.42 -21.30
N THR A 301 -0.31 -0.83 -20.07
CA THR A 301 0.50 -1.82 -19.35
C THR A 301 -0.17 -3.18 -19.32
N PRO A 302 0.39 -4.23 -19.95
CA PRO A 302 -0.14 -5.57 -19.83
C PRO A 302 -0.02 -6.12 -18.41
N ASN A 303 -1.06 -6.77 -17.90
CA ASN A 303 -1.01 -7.50 -16.64
C ASN A 303 -0.45 -8.90 -16.87
N ILE A 304 0.79 -9.15 -16.42
CA ILE A 304 1.54 -10.39 -16.69
C ILE A 304 1.77 -11.26 -15.45
N CYS A 305 1.52 -10.73 -14.26
CA CYS A 305 1.62 -11.46 -13.01
C CYS A 305 0.33 -11.27 -12.21
N LYS A 306 -0.25 -12.36 -11.73
CA LYS A 306 -1.39 -12.37 -10.80
C LYS A 306 -1.03 -13.29 -9.65
N LEU A 307 -1.01 -12.73 -8.45
CA LEU A 307 -0.77 -13.44 -7.20
C LEU A 307 -2.02 -13.32 -6.31
N ALA A 308 -2.03 -14.03 -5.19
CA ALA A 308 -3.06 -13.90 -4.17
C ALA A 308 -3.24 -12.40 -3.80
N PRO A 309 -4.47 -11.90 -3.65
CA PRO A 309 -5.71 -12.65 -3.80
C PRO A 309 -6.04 -12.97 -5.26
N SER A 310 -5.77 -12.07 -6.22
CA SER A 310 -6.23 -12.13 -7.62
C SER A 310 -6.05 -13.47 -8.32
N LYS A 311 -5.04 -14.24 -7.93
CA LYS A 311 -4.96 -15.68 -8.17
C LYS A 311 -4.42 -16.40 -6.93
N GLY A 312 -5.28 -17.11 -6.20
CA GLY A 312 -4.94 -17.75 -4.91
C GLY A 312 -3.85 -18.83 -4.95
N GLU A 313 -3.51 -19.35 -6.13
CA GLU A 313 -2.47 -20.38 -6.31
C GLU A 313 -1.03 -19.88 -6.07
N PHE A 314 -0.77 -18.57 -6.17
CA PHE A 314 0.59 -18.03 -6.17
C PHE A 314 0.79 -16.91 -5.15
N HIS A 315 1.90 -16.98 -4.41
CA HIS A 315 2.26 -16.01 -3.37
C HIS A 315 3.59 -15.30 -3.65
N ILE A 316 3.86 -14.24 -2.90
CA ILE A 316 4.99 -13.33 -3.15
C ILE A 316 6.34 -14.04 -2.92
N ALA A 317 6.46 -14.72 -1.78
CA ALA A 317 7.74 -15.27 -1.33
C ALA A 317 8.01 -16.66 -1.93
N GLU A 318 6.99 -17.49 -2.08
CA GLU A 318 7.08 -18.87 -2.56
C GLU A 318 7.23 -18.95 -4.08
N ASP A 319 6.45 -18.13 -4.80
CA ASP A 319 6.32 -18.23 -6.25
C ASP A 319 6.99 -17.08 -6.98
N CYS A 320 6.57 -15.84 -6.71
CA CYS A 320 7.08 -14.69 -7.45
C CYS A 320 8.60 -14.55 -7.27
N ARG A 321 9.10 -14.64 -6.04
CA ARG A 321 10.55 -14.60 -5.76
C ARG A 321 11.33 -15.68 -6.50
N ARG A 322 10.80 -16.90 -6.50
CA ARG A 322 11.44 -18.11 -7.06
C ARG A 322 11.68 -17.98 -8.56
N VAL A 323 10.77 -17.32 -9.28
CA VAL A 323 10.87 -17.11 -10.73
C VAL A 323 11.55 -15.79 -11.13
N GLY A 324 12.24 -15.13 -10.19
CA GLY A 324 13.02 -13.90 -10.47
C GLY A 324 12.40 -12.60 -9.92
N GLY A 325 11.20 -12.66 -9.34
CA GLY A 325 10.59 -11.55 -8.62
C GLY A 325 10.33 -10.32 -9.50
N ILE A 326 10.46 -9.15 -8.87
CA ILE A 326 10.15 -7.86 -9.49
C ILE A 326 11.01 -7.55 -10.71
N MET A 327 12.28 -7.94 -10.68
CA MET A 327 13.20 -7.69 -11.78
C MET A 327 12.83 -8.51 -13.02
N ALA A 328 12.30 -9.73 -12.87
CA ALA A 328 11.79 -10.51 -14.01
C ALA A 328 10.51 -9.91 -14.62
N ILE A 329 9.61 -9.37 -13.80
CA ILE A 329 8.42 -8.64 -14.27
C ILE A 329 8.84 -7.40 -15.07
N LEU A 330 9.75 -6.59 -14.52
CA LEU A 330 10.25 -5.37 -15.18
C LEU A 330 10.98 -5.69 -16.49
N LYS A 331 11.77 -6.77 -16.54
CA LYS A 331 12.47 -7.23 -17.75
C LYS A 331 11.50 -7.52 -18.88
N GLU A 332 10.40 -8.21 -18.57
CA GLU A 332 9.39 -8.55 -19.57
C GLU A 332 8.61 -7.31 -20.03
N ILE A 333 8.18 -6.46 -19.09
CA ILE A 333 7.43 -5.24 -19.40
C ILE A 333 8.28 -4.21 -20.17
N ALA A 334 9.59 -4.16 -19.94
CA ALA A 334 10.50 -3.27 -20.66
C ALA A 334 10.57 -3.55 -22.18
N LYS A 335 10.08 -4.72 -22.64
CA LYS A 335 9.92 -5.01 -24.08
C LYS A 335 8.81 -4.17 -24.72
N VAL A 336 7.89 -3.59 -23.94
CA VAL A 336 6.87 -2.64 -24.43
C VAL A 336 7.51 -1.26 -24.61
N PRO A 337 7.61 -0.72 -25.84
CA PRO A 337 8.32 0.52 -26.09
C PRO A 337 7.75 1.71 -25.30
N GLY A 338 8.63 2.47 -24.65
CA GLY A 338 8.29 3.71 -23.95
C GLY A 338 7.57 3.53 -22.61
N LEU A 339 7.34 2.30 -22.15
CA LEU A 339 6.63 2.04 -20.90
C LEU A 339 7.56 2.10 -19.69
N ILE A 340 8.75 1.48 -19.78
CA ILE A 340 9.81 1.54 -18.76
C ILE A 340 10.95 2.43 -19.26
N ASP A 341 11.38 3.36 -18.39
CA ASP A 341 12.66 4.06 -18.56
C ASP A 341 13.74 3.36 -17.73
N GLY A 342 14.49 2.48 -18.39
CA GLY A 342 15.56 1.71 -17.78
C GLY A 342 16.79 2.53 -17.34
N SER A 343 16.90 3.81 -17.76
CA SER A 343 18.03 4.69 -17.37
C SER A 343 17.94 5.20 -15.93
N ALA A 344 16.79 5.01 -15.27
CA ALA A 344 16.58 5.45 -13.90
C ALA A 344 17.67 4.87 -12.96
N PRO A 345 18.35 5.70 -12.15
CA PRO A 345 19.36 5.23 -11.22
C PRO A 345 18.71 4.48 -10.05
N THR A 346 19.44 3.54 -9.47
CA THR A 346 19.02 2.81 -8.28
C THR A 346 20.04 2.96 -7.15
N VAL A 347 19.61 2.73 -5.92
CA VAL A 347 20.46 2.77 -4.73
C VAL A 347 21.61 1.77 -4.79
N SER A 348 21.58 0.74 -5.63
CA SER A 348 22.71 -0.18 -5.81
C SER A 348 23.91 0.48 -6.50
N GLY A 349 23.70 1.62 -7.17
CA GLY A 349 24.69 2.24 -8.06
C GLY A 349 24.57 1.83 -9.53
N LYS A 350 23.62 0.95 -9.86
CA LYS A 350 23.26 0.58 -11.24
C LYS A 350 22.03 1.33 -11.72
N THR A 351 21.80 1.30 -13.02
CA THR A 351 20.53 1.65 -13.65
C THR A 351 19.50 0.53 -13.47
N LEU A 352 18.20 0.86 -13.56
CA LEU A 352 17.14 -0.14 -13.50
C LEU A 352 17.27 -1.20 -14.61
N ALA A 353 17.75 -0.80 -15.79
CA ALA A 353 18.03 -1.71 -16.90
C ALA A 353 19.07 -2.77 -16.58
N GLU A 354 20.17 -2.38 -15.93
CA GLU A 354 21.20 -3.33 -15.52
C GLU A 354 20.67 -4.32 -14.47
N GLU A 355 19.76 -3.88 -13.58
CA GLU A 355 19.15 -4.75 -12.59
C GLU A 355 18.18 -5.75 -13.22
N TYR A 356 17.24 -5.30 -14.05
CA TYR A 356 16.27 -6.22 -14.67
C TYR A 356 16.92 -7.11 -15.74
N SER A 357 17.99 -6.66 -16.40
CA SER A 357 18.67 -7.48 -17.42
C SER A 357 19.34 -8.72 -16.83
N ALA A 358 19.72 -8.66 -15.55
CA ALA A 358 20.29 -9.79 -14.82
C ALA A 358 19.25 -10.81 -14.33
N ALA A 359 17.96 -10.49 -14.41
CA ALA A 359 16.87 -11.39 -14.02
C ALA A 359 16.65 -12.50 -15.05
N PRO A 360 16.13 -13.67 -14.64
CA PRO A 360 15.69 -14.68 -15.58
C PRO A 360 14.54 -14.16 -16.46
N ASP A 361 14.30 -14.84 -17.57
CA ASP A 361 13.11 -14.63 -18.38
C ASP A 361 11.84 -15.12 -17.63
N PRO A 362 10.64 -14.63 -17.98
CA PRO A 362 9.39 -15.10 -17.39
C PRO A 362 9.26 -16.62 -17.49
N ASP A 363 8.78 -17.25 -16.42
CA ASP A 363 8.61 -18.71 -16.36
C ASP A 363 7.41 -19.23 -17.17
N GLY A 364 6.52 -18.32 -17.60
CA GLY A 364 5.33 -18.64 -18.38
C GLY A 364 4.11 -19.00 -17.55
N THR A 365 4.26 -19.21 -16.23
CA THR A 365 3.16 -19.58 -15.32
C THR A 365 2.89 -18.49 -14.30
N VAL A 366 3.86 -18.17 -13.44
CA VAL A 366 3.73 -17.15 -12.38
C VAL A 366 3.89 -15.75 -12.97
N ILE A 367 4.94 -15.56 -13.77
CA ILE A 367 5.17 -14.39 -14.61
C ILE A 367 5.01 -14.86 -16.06
N ARG A 368 4.01 -14.33 -16.75
CA ARG A 368 3.73 -14.68 -18.15
C ARG A 368 4.50 -13.77 -19.11
N PRO A 369 4.93 -14.27 -20.28
CA PRO A 369 5.45 -13.41 -21.32
C PRO A 369 4.32 -12.54 -21.91
N LEU A 370 4.67 -11.43 -22.56
CA LEU A 370 3.71 -10.43 -23.07
C LEU A 370 2.66 -11.04 -24.00
N GLU A 371 3.04 -12.00 -24.85
CA GLU A 371 2.15 -12.68 -25.79
C GLU A 371 1.02 -13.48 -25.10
N ASN A 372 1.23 -13.87 -23.85
CA ASN A 372 0.28 -14.63 -23.03
C ASN A 372 -0.10 -13.87 -21.75
N ALA A 373 -0.02 -12.54 -21.77
CA ALA A 373 -0.45 -11.70 -20.65
C ALA A 373 -1.91 -12.03 -20.25
N TYR A 374 -2.22 -11.92 -18.95
CA TYR A 374 -3.58 -12.11 -18.45
C TYR A 374 -4.56 -11.08 -19.03
N SER A 375 -4.06 -9.89 -19.33
CA SER A 375 -4.78 -8.80 -19.97
C SER A 375 -3.79 -7.90 -20.70
N LYS A 376 -4.24 -7.26 -21.79
CA LYS A 376 -3.47 -6.24 -22.52
C LYS A 376 -3.44 -4.88 -21.80
N VAL A 377 -4.26 -4.73 -20.77
CA VAL A 377 -4.33 -3.54 -19.91
C VAL A 377 -4.04 -3.93 -18.46
N GLY A 378 -3.76 -2.91 -17.64
CA GLY A 378 -3.27 -3.05 -16.29
C GLY A 378 -4.26 -3.71 -15.34
N GLY A 379 -3.74 -4.25 -14.24
CA GLY A 379 -4.55 -4.90 -13.21
C GLY A 379 -5.38 -3.94 -12.35
N LEU A 380 -5.12 -2.64 -12.43
CA LEU A 380 -5.95 -1.58 -11.84
C LEU A 380 -6.58 -0.74 -12.96
N ALA A 381 -7.78 -0.22 -12.73
CA ALA A 381 -8.45 0.72 -13.62
C ALA A 381 -8.97 1.92 -12.83
N ILE A 382 -8.87 3.11 -13.44
CA ILE A 382 -9.37 4.36 -12.88
C ILE A 382 -10.65 4.72 -13.61
N LEU A 383 -11.78 4.78 -12.91
CA LEU A 383 -13.07 5.12 -13.53
C LEU A 383 -13.42 6.58 -13.24
N PHE A 384 -14.14 7.20 -14.18
CA PHE A 384 -14.67 8.56 -14.08
C PHE A 384 -16.16 8.57 -14.42
N GLY A 385 -16.87 9.62 -14.02
CA GLY A 385 -18.27 9.83 -14.38
C GLY A 385 -18.95 10.75 -13.38
N ASN A 386 -20.26 10.93 -13.49
CA ASN A 386 -20.95 11.85 -12.58
C ASN A 386 -20.85 11.40 -11.11
N LEU A 387 -20.82 10.09 -10.85
CA LEU A 387 -20.74 9.53 -9.50
C LEU A 387 -19.35 9.72 -8.87
N ALA A 388 -18.30 9.71 -9.69
CA ALA A 388 -16.91 9.89 -9.29
C ALA A 388 -16.24 10.94 -10.18
N ALA A 389 -16.62 12.21 -10.01
CA ALA A 389 -16.18 13.30 -10.89
C ALA A 389 -14.65 13.50 -10.91
N ASN A 390 -13.99 13.27 -9.77
CA ASN A 390 -12.53 13.33 -9.68
C ASN A 390 -11.86 11.97 -9.91
N GLY A 391 -12.65 10.89 -10.02
CA GLY A 391 -12.20 9.53 -10.25
C GLY A 391 -12.44 8.59 -9.06
N CYS A 392 -12.35 7.31 -9.35
CA CYS A 392 -12.34 6.21 -8.39
C CYS A 392 -11.48 5.05 -8.94
N VAL A 393 -11.22 4.02 -8.12
CA VAL A 393 -10.32 2.92 -8.49
C VAL A 393 -11.01 1.56 -8.35
N VAL A 394 -10.66 0.63 -9.25
CA VAL A 394 -11.04 -0.78 -9.16
C VAL A 394 -9.86 -1.68 -9.53
N LYS A 395 -9.71 -2.79 -8.81
CA LYS A 395 -8.72 -3.84 -9.12
C LYS A 395 -9.25 -4.75 -10.23
N ALA A 396 -9.22 -4.26 -11.47
CA ALA A 396 -9.72 -4.97 -12.65
C ALA A 396 -9.16 -6.40 -12.83
N ALA A 397 -7.93 -6.67 -12.38
CA ALA A 397 -7.33 -8.02 -12.43
C ALA A 397 -8.11 -9.07 -11.63
N GLY A 398 -8.85 -8.66 -10.59
CA GLY A 398 -9.66 -9.54 -9.75
C GLY A 398 -11.14 -9.58 -10.10
N VAL A 399 -11.60 -8.85 -11.13
CA VAL A 399 -13.01 -8.76 -11.52
C VAL A 399 -13.37 -9.91 -12.46
N ASP A 400 -14.49 -10.59 -12.18
CA ASP A 400 -15.05 -11.59 -13.10
C ASP A 400 -15.38 -10.94 -14.46
N PRO A 401 -15.07 -11.55 -15.61
CA PRO A 401 -15.40 -10.99 -16.92
C PRO A 401 -16.86 -10.54 -17.08
N LYS A 402 -17.82 -11.23 -16.43
CA LYS A 402 -19.26 -10.88 -16.47
C LYS A 402 -19.58 -9.59 -15.71
N MET A 403 -18.74 -9.21 -14.76
CA MET A 403 -18.90 -8.01 -13.91
C MET A 403 -18.08 -6.81 -14.41
N LEU A 404 -17.39 -6.93 -15.56
CA LEU A 404 -16.68 -5.81 -16.18
C LEU A 404 -17.62 -4.68 -16.62
N VAL A 405 -18.85 -5.03 -16.98
CA VAL A 405 -19.94 -4.10 -17.24
C VAL A 405 -21.12 -4.54 -16.40
N HIS A 406 -21.53 -3.71 -15.45
CA HIS A 406 -22.61 -4.01 -14.51
C HIS A 406 -23.55 -2.83 -14.38
N LYS A 407 -24.85 -3.11 -14.30
CA LYS A 407 -25.89 -2.10 -14.15
C LYS A 407 -26.96 -2.63 -13.20
N GLY A 408 -27.26 -1.86 -12.17
CA GLY A 408 -28.17 -2.33 -11.12
C GLY A 408 -28.72 -1.26 -10.20
N PRO A 409 -29.77 -1.58 -9.43
CA PRO A 409 -30.35 -0.69 -8.44
C PRO A 409 -29.43 -0.54 -7.21
N ALA A 410 -29.40 0.65 -6.64
CA ALA A 410 -28.58 0.97 -5.48
C ALA A 410 -29.17 0.42 -4.17
N VAL A 411 -28.36 -0.31 -3.41
CA VAL A 411 -28.62 -0.69 -2.01
C VAL A 411 -27.66 0.06 -1.11
N ILE A 412 -28.18 0.95 -0.28
CA ILE A 412 -27.36 1.93 0.46
C ILE A 412 -27.14 1.51 1.91
N PHE A 413 -25.91 1.74 2.37
CA PHE A 413 -25.44 1.65 3.74
C PHE A 413 -24.62 2.89 4.12
N GLU A 414 -24.77 3.37 5.34
CA GLU A 414 -24.15 4.60 5.86
C GLU A 414 -22.92 4.32 6.76
N SER A 415 -22.55 3.04 6.85
CA SER A 415 -21.35 2.54 7.51
C SER A 415 -20.99 1.13 7.05
N GLN A 416 -19.75 0.71 7.30
CA GLN A 416 -19.32 -0.69 7.14
C GLN A 416 -20.20 -1.64 7.99
N GLU A 417 -20.50 -1.28 9.24
CA GLU A 417 -21.29 -2.11 10.15
C GLU A 417 -22.69 -2.39 9.59
N GLU A 418 -23.39 -1.34 9.12
CA GLU A 418 -24.69 -1.49 8.46
C GLU A 418 -24.60 -2.35 7.19
N ALA A 419 -23.52 -2.22 6.42
CA ALA A 419 -23.31 -3.03 5.22
C ALA A 419 -23.13 -4.51 5.58
N CYS A 420 -22.33 -4.82 6.58
CA CYS A 420 -22.13 -6.18 7.09
C CYS A 420 -23.45 -6.81 7.53
N GLU A 421 -24.22 -6.12 8.38
CA GLU A 421 -25.54 -6.58 8.83
C GLU A 421 -26.51 -6.77 7.67
N GLY A 422 -26.57 -5.83 6.73
CA GLY A 422 -27.47 -5.91 5.58
C GLY A 422 -27.13 -7.02 4.60
N ILE A 423 -25.84 -7.25 4.32
CA ILE A 423 -25.37 -8.32 3.43
C ILE A 423 -25.69 -9.69 4.05
N LEU A 424 -25.30 -9.90 5.32
CA LEU A 424 -25.58 -11.15 6.02
C LEU A 424 -27.08 -11.37 6.26
N GLY A 425 -27.83 -10.30 6.50
CA GLY A 425 -29.30 -10.32 6.62
C GLY A 425 -30.04 -10.54 5.30
N GLY A 426 -29.35 -10.60 4.16
CA GLY A 426 -29.96 -10.86 2.85
C GLY A 426 -30.72 -9.69 2.23
N LYS A 427 -30.42 -8.46 2.66
CA LYS A 427 -30.94 -7.23 2.03
C LYS A 427 -30.41 -7.07 0.59
N VAL A 428 -29.18 -7.55 0.35
CA VAL A 428 -28.51 -7.51 -0.96
C VAL A 428 -28.88 -8.75 -1.79
N LYS A 429 -29.18 -8.52 -3.05
CA LYS A 429 -29.64 -9.50 -4.04
C LYS A 429 -28.78 -9.46 -5.30
N GLU A 430 -28.85 -10.51 -6.11
CA GLU A 430 -28.21 -10.54 -7.42
C GLU A 430 -28.64 -9.36 -8.28
N GLY A 431 -27.68 -8.72 -8.97
CA GLY A 431 -27.92 -7.55 -9.79
C GLY A 431 -27.72 -6.22 -9.06
N ASP A 432 -27.69 -6.20 -7.73
CA ASP A 432 -27.59 -4.94 -6.96
C ASP A 432 -26.24 -4.23 -7.15
N VAL A 433 -26.26 -2.91 -6.89
CA VAL A 433 -25.06 -2.10 -6.65
C VAL A 433 -25.09 -1.63 -5.20
N VAL A 434 -24.22 -2.21 -4.37
CA VAL A 434 -24.13 -1.88 -2.95
C VAL A 434 -23.29 -0.62 -2.76
N VAL A 435 -23.90 0.43 -2.21
CA VAL A 435 -23.26 1.73 -1.94
C VAL A 435 -22.98 1.85 -0.45
N ILE A 436 -21.71 1.88 -0.06
CA ILE A 436 -21.27 2.13 1.32
C ILE A 436 -20.63 3.52 1.36
N ARG A 437 -21.26 4.49 2.02
CA ARG A 437 -20.84 5.90 1.96
C ARG A 437 -20.60 6.51 3.34
N TYR A 438 -19.96 7.69 3.36
CA TYR A 438 -19.41 8.31 4.57
C TYR A 438 -18.29 7.46 5.19
N GLU A 439 -17.54 6.78 4.34
CA GLU A 439 -16.35 6.02 4.71
C GLU A 439 -15.08 6.62 4.12
N GLY A 440 -15.16 7.82 3.53
CA GLY A 440 -14.03 8.58 3.00
C GLY A 440 -13.09 9.16 4.07
N PRO A 441 -12.05 9.91 3.67
CA PRO A 441 -11.08 10.51 4.59
C PRO A 441 -11.72 11.32 5.72
N LYS A 442 -12.74 12.13 5.41
CA LYS A 442 -13.45 12.95 6.40
C LYS A 442 -14.68 12.27 6.98
N GLY A 443 -15.39 11.50 6.15
CA GLY A 443 -16.65 10.86 6.52
C GLY A 443 -16.51 9.76 7.56
N GLY A 444 -15.50 8.89 7.39
CA GLY A 444 -15.25 7.74 8.27
C GLY A 444 -15.11 8.17 9.74
N PRO A 445 -14.13 9.05 10.09
CA PRO A 445 -12.97 9.52 9.32
C PRO A 445 -11.84 8.49 9.25
N GLY A 446 -10.85 8.73 8.39
CA GLY A 446 -9.69 7.84 8.25
C GLY A 446 -9.76 6.87 7.08
N MET A 447 -10.78 7.01 6.22
CA MET A 447 -10.90 6.25 4.98
C MET A 447 -10.71 4.73 5.19
N GLN A 448 -11.55 4.10 6.03
CA GLN A 448 -11.29 2.73 6.47
C GLN A 448 -11.22 1.72 5.32
N GLU A 449 -10.43 0.67 5.53
CA GLU A 449 -10.28 -0.44 4.60
C GLU A 449 -11.27 -1.55 4.94
N MET A 450 -12.29 -1.68 4.10
CA MET A 450 -13.38 -2.62 4.33
C MET A 450 -13.08 -3.95 3.65
N LEU A 451 -12.85 -4.98 4.45
CA LEU A 451 -12.74 -6.37 4.00
C LEU A 451 -14.02 -7.17 4.26
N ALA A 452 -14.63 -6.99 5.43
CA ALA A 452 -15.79 -7.79 5.83
C ALA A 452 -16.96 -7.72 4.81
N PRO A 453 -17.38 -6.54 4.30
CA PRO A 453 -18.44 -6.48 3.29
C PRO A 453 -18.12 -7.25 2.01
N THR A 454 -16.86 -7.22 1.55
CA THR A 454 -16.46 -7.88 0.31
C THR A 454 -16.40 -9.39 0.48
N SER A 455 -15.82 -9.87 1.60
CA SER A 455 -15.80 -11.30 1.95
C SER A 455 -17.21 -11.85 2.16
N TYR A 456 -18.15 -11.08 2.74
CA TYR A 456 -19.52 -11.53 2.93
C TYR A 456 -20.31 -11.65 1.62
N ILE A 457 -20.11 -10.73 0.67
CA ILE A 457 -20.65 -10.87 -0.69
C ILE A 457 -20.14 -12.15 -1.35
N MET A 458 -18.85 -12.44 -1.23
CA MET A 458 -18.25 -13.67 -1.77
C MET A 458 -18.80 -14.93 -1.10
N GLY A 459 -18.82 -14.98 0.24
CA GLY A 459 -19.35 -16.13 0.98
C GLY A 459 -20.80 -16.44 0.63
N ARG A 460 -21.62 -15.39 0.45
CA ARG A 460 -23.02 -15.48 0.01
C ARG A 460 -23.20 -15.90 -1.45
N GLY A 461 -22.13 -16.06 -2.23
CA GLY A 461 -22.17 -16.46 -3.63
C GLY A 461 -22.57 -15.33 -4.58
N LEU A 462 -22.50 -14.07 -4.14
CA LEU A 462 -22.93 -12.89 -4.91
C LEU A 462 -21.78 -12.19 -5.66
N GLY A 463 -20.54 -12.70 -5.55
CA GLY A 463 -19.34 -12.06 -6.10
C GLY A 463 -19.30 -11.87 -7.61
N SER A 464 -20.12 -12.62 -8.35
CA SER A 464 -20.23 -12.54 -9.82
C SER A 464 -21.54 -11.88 -10.30
N SER A 465 -22.31 -11.28 -9.39
CA SER A 465 -23.61 -10.65 -9.70
C SER A 465 -23.86 -9.34 -8.97
N VAL A 466 -23.02 -8.96 -7.99
CA VAL A 466 -23.15 -7.73 -7.20
C VAL A 466 -21.89 -6.88 -7.32
N ALA A 467 -22.08 -5.58 -7.52
CA ALA A 467 -21.00 -4.60 -7.44
C ALA A 467 -21.03 -3.86 -6.09
N LEU A 468 -19.86 -3.48 -5.59
CA LEU A 468 -19.67 -2.70 -4.37
C LEU A 468 -19.04 -1.35 -4.74
N ILE A 469 -19.55 -0.26 -4.18
CA ILE A 469 -19.02 1.10 -4.39
C ILE A 469 -18.92 1.88 -3.09
N THR A 470 -17.81 2.59 -2.89
CA THR A 470 -17.57 3.38 -1.67
C THR A 470 -16.68 4.60 -1.89
N ASP A 471 -16.89 5.63 -1.07
CA ASP A 471 -15.94 6.74 -0.89
C ASP A 471 -14.76 6.39 0.04
N GLY A 472 -14.84 5.26 0.74
CA GLY A 472 -13.74 4.64 1.50
C GLY A 472 -12.84 3.75 0.65
N ARG A 473 -12.29 2.68 1.26
CA ARG A 473 -11.40 1.71 0.60
C ARG A 473 -11.96 0.30 0.75
N PHE A 474 -11.80 -0.51 -0.29
CA PHE A 474 -11.96 -1.96 -0.17
C PHE A 474 -10.60 -2.60 -0.03
N SER A 475 -10.53 -3.66 0.77
CA SER A 475 -9.28 -4.37 0.99
C SER A 475 -8.71 -4.92 -0.31
N GLY A 476 -7.38 -4.83 -0.43
CA GLY A 476 -6.62 -5.40 -1.54
C GLY A 476 -6.81 -6.92 -1.72
N ALA A 477 -7.42 -7.60 -0.73
CA ALA A 477 -7.84 -9.00 -0.68
C ALA A 477 -9.05 -9.36 -1.56
N THR A 478 -9.74 -8.33 -2.05
CA THR A 478 -11.05 -8.51 -2.66
C THR A 478 -10.97 -9.02 -4.10
N HIS A 479 -11.85 -9.95 -4.44
CA HIS A 479 -12.22 -10.29 -5.80
C HIS A 479 -13.54 -9.61 -6.21
N GLY A 480 -13.84 -9.50 -7.50
CA GLY A 480 -15.09 -8.91 -7.98
C GLY A 480 -15.08 -7.39 -8.14
N ALA A 481 -16.23 -6.84 -8.57
CA ALA A 481 -16.39 -5.43 -8.91
C ALA A 481 -16.52 -4.55 -7.66
N CYS A 482 -15.39 -4.25 -7.02
CA CYS A 482 -15.32 -3.42 -5.82
C CYS A 482 -14.61 -2.09 -6.12
N ILE A 483 -15.41 -1.03 -6.23
CA ILE A 483 -15.01 0.32 -6.63
C ILE A 483 -14.79 1.17 -5.38
N GLY A 484 -13.54 1.52 -5.08
CA GLY A 484 -13.18 2.37 -3.95
C GLY A 484 -12.78 3.77 -4.36
N HIS A 485 -12.53 4.63 -3.38
CA HIS A 485 -11.97 5.97 -3.55
C HIS A 485 -12.88 6.92 -4.35
N VAL A 486 -14.20 6.72 -4.33
CA VAL A 486 -15.13 7.63 -5.02
C VAL A 486 -14.91 9.05 -4.53
N SER A 487 -14.46 9.89 -5.46
CA SER A 487 -14.06 11.27 -5.19
C SER A 487 -14.88 12.25 -6.03
N PRO A 488 -15.46 13.31 -5.43
CA PRO A 488 -15.42 13.65 -4.00
C PRO A 488 -16.22 12.68 -3.10
N GLU A 489 -15.80 12.55 -1.84
CA GLU A 489 -16.50 11.73 -0.84
C GLU A 489 -17.87 12.30 -0.43
N ALA A 490 -18.74 11.49 0.18
CA ALA A 490 -20.08 11.91 0.62
C ALA A 490 -20.01 13.06 1.63
N ALA A 491 -19.06 13.01 2.59
CA ALA A 491 -18.90 14.04 3.61
C ALA A 491 -18.45 15.41 3.03
N ALA A 492 -17.89 15.41 1.82
CA ALA A 492 -17.51 16.61 1.08
C ALA A 492 -18.57 17.06 0.06
N GLY A 493 -19.77 16.45 0.06
CA GLY A 493 -20.86 16.79 -0.86
C GLY A 493 -20.75 16.17 -2.25
N GLY A 494 -19.93 15.11 -2.38
CA GLY A 494 -19.83 14.30 -3.59
C GLY A 494 -21.15 13.63 -3.97
N LEU A 495 -21.31 13.26 -5.24
CA LEU A 495 -22.58 12.74 -5.77
C LEU A 495 -23.02 11.44 -5.08
N ILE A 496 -22.08 10.62 -4.60
CA ILE A 496 -22.35 9.41 -3.81
C ILE A 496 -23.21 9.70 -2.55
N GLY A 497 -23.09 10.91 -1.99
CA GLY A 497 -23.92 11.38 -0.87
C GLY A 497 -25.39 11.67 -1.23
N LEU A 498 -25.74 11.70 -2.52
CA LEU A 498 -27.08 12.01 -3.06
C LEU A 498 -27.78 10.80 -3.69
N VAL A 499 -27.15 9.62 -3.67
CA VAL A 499 -27.79 8.38 -4.13
C VAL A 499 -28.94 8.04 -3.17
N GLU A 500 -30.07 7.62 -3.73
CA GLU A 500 -31.25 7.12 -3.02
C GLU A 500 -31.50 5.63 -3.34
N PRO A 501 -32.17 4.87 -2.46
CA PRO A 501 -32.42 3.45 -2.69
C PRO A 501 -33.16 3.21 -4.00
N GLY A 502 -32.66 2.25 -4.80
CA GLY A 502 -33.26 1.88 -6.09
C GLY A 502 -32.80 2.72 -7.28
N ASP A 503 -32.04 3.81 -7.09
CA ASP A 503 -31.40 4.53 -8.20
C ASP A 503 -30.53 3.57 -9.00
N ILE A 504 -30.48 3.75 -10.32
CA ILE A 504 -29.69 2.88 -11.19
C ILE A 504 -28.25 3.40 -11.28
N ILE A 505 -27.28 2.53 -11.03
CA ILE A 505 -25.85 2.81 -11.22
C ILE A 505 -25.31 1.90 -12.31
N SER A 506 -24.61 2.51 -13.26
CA SER A 506 -23.95 1.84 -14.39
C SER A 506 -22.44 1.94 -14.24
N ILE A 507 -21.78 0.78 -14.22
CA ILE A 507 -20.32 0.61 -14.10
C ILE A 507 -19.83 -0.03 -15.40
N ASP A 508 -18.89 0.63 -16.06
CA ASP A 508 -18.25 0.12 -17.28
C ASP A 508 -16.73 0.26 -17.13
N ILE A 509 -16.10 -0.82 -16.64
CA ILE A 509 -14.67 -0.85 -16.38
C ILE A 509 -13.86 -0.73 -17.69
N PRO A 510 -14.19 -1.43 -18.79
CA PRO A 510 -13.51 -1.26 -20.07
C PRO A 510 -13.49 0.19 -20.57
N ASN A 511 -14.62 0.90 -20.47
CA ASN A 511 -14.75 2.28 -20.93
C ASN A 511 -14.39 3.34 -19.86
N ARG A 512 -14.00 2.91 -18.65
CA ARG A 512 -13.64 3.77 -17.50
C ARG A 512 -14.77 4.69 -17.05
N SER A 513 -15.99 4.17 -17.04
CA SER A 513 -17.19 4.93 -16.70
C SER A 513 -17.85 4.42 -15.41
N VAL A 514 -18.32 5.35 -14.58
CA VAL A 514 -19.21 5.08 -13.44
C VAL A 514 -20.27 6.18 -13.33
N THR A 515 -21.52 5.82 -13.55
CA THR A 515 -22.62 6.77 -13.72
C THR A 515 -23.80 6.43 -12.82
N LEU A 516 -24.30 7.44 -12.10
CA LEU A 516 -25.62 7.44 -11.48
C LEU A 516 -26.65 7.90 -12.53
N GLU A 517 -27.54 7.01 -12.94
CA GLU A 517 -28.56 7.27 -13.97
C GLU A 517 -29.79 7.99 -13.39
N VAL A 518 -29.56 9.20 -12.89
CA VAL A 518 -30.59 10.12 -12.38
C VAL A 518 -30.43 11.44 -13.12
N SER A 519 -31.55 12.07 -13.50
CA SER A 519 -31.51 13.33 -14.24
C SER A 519 -30.92 14.47 -13.40
N ASP A 520 -30.27 15.42 -14.08
CA ASP A 520 -29.65 16.58 -13.44
C ASP A 520 -30.65 17.41 -12.62
N ASP A 521 -31.92 17.50 -13.06
CA ASP A 521 -32.99 18.19 -12.32
C ASP A 521 -33.26 17.54 -10.96
N VAL A 522 -33.37 16.20 -10.91
CA VAL A 522 -33.59 15.47 -9.66
C VAL A 522 -32.36 15.61 -8.75
N LEU A 523 -31.16 15.50 -9.31
CA LEU A 523 -29.92 15.67 -8.55
C LEU A 523 -29.76 17.10 -8.01
N ALA A 524 -30.21 18.11 -8.75
CA ALA A 524 -30.23 19.49 -8.31
C ALA A 524 -31.20 19.69 -7.13
N GLU A 525 -32.39 19.09 -7.16
CA GLU A 525 -33.32 19.12 -6.03
C GLU A 525 -32.75 18.41 -4.79
N ARG A 526 -32.17 17.21 -4.95
CA ARG A 526 -31.50 16.50 -3.84
C ARG A 526 -30.35 17.30 -3.24
N ARG A 527 -29.62 18.05 -4.06
CA ARG A 527 -28.50 18.89 -3.60
C ARG A 527 -28.96 20.06 -2.74
N LYS A 528 -30.18 20.60 -2.93
CA LYS A 528 -30.72 21.69 -2.09
C LYS A 528 -30.98 21.26 -0.65
N THR A 529 -31.31 19.97 -0.43
CA THR A 529 -31.62 19.43 0.90
C THR A 529 -30.40 18.80 1.58
N TRP A 530 -29.32 18.52 0.83
CA TRP A 530 -28.08 17.97 1.39
C TRP A 530 -27.44 18.94 2.38
N LYS A 531 -27.06 18.40 3.54
CA LYS A 531 -26.31 19.10 4.58
C LYS A 531 -25.13 18.23 5.01
N PRO A 532 -23.94 18.81 5.26
CA PRO A 532 -22.85 18.08 5.88
C PRO A 532 -23.33 17.42 7.18
N ARG A 533 -23.00 16.14 7.37
CA ARG A 533 -23.29 15.43 8.62
C ARG A 533 -22.35 15.93 9.72
N GLU A 534 -22.85 15.95 10.95
CA GLU A 534 -22.01 16.15 12.13
C GLU A 534 -20.93 15.05 12.19
N PRO A 535 -19.65 15.38 12.42
CA PRO A 535 -18.60 14.37 12.53
C PRO A 535 -18.88 13.38 13.66
N LYS A 536 -18.76 12.07 13.37
CA LYS A 536 -18.91 10.99 14.36
C LYS A 536 -17.86 11.12 15.48
N ILE A 537 -16.66 11.57 15.15
CA ILE A 537 -15.53 11.74 16.08
C ILE A 537 -15.15 13.22 16.14
N LYS A 538 -15.24 13.82 17.34
CA LYS A 538 -15.07 15.27 17.55
C LYS A 538 -13.78 15.67 18.26
N THR A 539 -13.02 14.71 18.77
CA THR A 539 -11.79 14.94 19.55
C THR A 539 -10.67 13.98 19.14
N GLY A 540 -9.47 14.16 19.70
CA GLY A 540 -8.33 13.30 19.42
C GLY A 540 -7.72 13.47 18.03
N TYR A 541 -6.90 12.51 17.61
CA TYR A 541 -6.17 12.61 16.34
C TYR A 541 -7.09 12.50 15.13
N LEU A 542 -8.13 11.65 15.17
CA LEU A 542 -9.05 11.49 14.04
C LEU A 542 -9.83 12.76 13.71
N ALA A 543 -10.18 13.58 14.71
CA ALA A 543 -10.77 14.89 14.46
C ALA A 543 -9.78 15.85 13.76
N LYS A 544 -8.50 15.82 14.16
CA LYS A 544 -7.44 16.58 13.46
C LYS A 544 -7.26 16.09 12.03
N TYR A 545 -7.19 14.78 11.83
CA TYR A 545 -7.10 14.15 10.51
C TYR A 545 -8.25 14.59 9.60
N ALA A 546 -9.51 14.44 10.05
CA ALA A 546 -10.69 14.82 9.27
C ALA A 546 -10.70 16.31 8.87
N SER A 547 -10.14 17.19 9.70
CA SER A 547 -10.04 18.62 9.40
C SER A 547 -8.98 18.96 8.34
N LEU A 548 -7.95 18.13 8.18
CA LEU A 548 -6.77 18.40 7.34
C LEU A 548 -6.68 17.51 6.09
N ALA A 549 -7.32 16.34 6.11
CA ALA A 549 -7.24 15.36 5.04
C ALA A 549 -7.82 15.92 3.74
N THR A 550 -7.07 15.74 2.66
CA THR A 550 -7.53 16.04 1.30
C THR A 550 -8.31 14.85 0.72
N SER A 551 -8.90 15.05 -0.46
CA SER A 551 -9.64 14.00 -1.17
C SER A 551 -8.73 12.83 -1.58
N ALA A 552 -9.30 11.63 -1.72
CA ALA A 552 -8.57 10.42 -2.10
C ALA A 552 -7.87 10.55 -3.47
N ASP A 553 -8.48 11.25 -4.44
CA ASP A 553 -7.89 11.56 -5.75
C ASP A 553 -6.60 12.40 -5.69
N THR A 554 -6.31 13.00 -4.53
CA THR A 554 -5.08 13.76 -4.26
C THR A 554 -4.10 13.03 -3.35
N GLY A 555 -4.36 11.76 -3.04
CA GLY A 555 -3.56 10.93 -2.13
C GLY A 555 -4.00 10.99 -0.67
N GLY A 556 -5.09 11.70 -0.33
CA GLY A 556 -5.58 11.83 1.03
C GLY A 556 -4.52 12.37 2.00
N VAL A 557 -3.66 13.28 1.53
CA VAL A 557 -2.58 13.89 2.32
C VAL A 557 -3.16 14.90 3.30
N LEU A 558 -2.41 15.24 4.34
CA LEU A 558 -2.78 16.34 5.23
C LEU A 558 -2.31 17.68 4.64
N ARG A 559 -3.22 18.65 4.56
CA ARG A 559 -2.86 20.03 4.22
C ARG A 559 -3.39 20.99 5.27
N VAL A 560 -2.48 21.77 5.83
CA VAL A 560 -2.84 22.99 6.56
C VAL A 560 -3.32 23.99 5.50
N GLY A 561 -4.39 24.73 5.78
CA GLY A 561 -5.05 25.64 4.83
C GLY A 561 -4.05 26.54 4.07
N LYS A 562 -4.39 26.85 2.81
CA LYS A 562 -3.62 27.77 1.97
C LYS A 562 -3.58 29.19 2.54
#